data_AF-A0A3N8DG22-F1
#
_entry.id   AF-A0A3N8DG22-F1
#
_cell.length_a   1.000
_cell.length_b   1.000
_cell.length_c   1.000
_cell.angle_alpha   90.00
_cell.angle_beta   90.00
_cell.angle_gamma   90.00
#
_symmetry.space_group_name_H-M   'P 1'
#
loop_
_entity.id
_entity.type
_entity.pdbx_description
1 polymer ?
#
loop_
_entity_poly.entity_id
_entity_poly.type
_entity_poly.pdbx_seq_one_letter_code
_entity_poly.pdbx_strand_id
1 'polypeptide(L)'
;MNWLIVVASGFFGGLVSILLRVAALKGITLGEASILPWIARGTAIGAYGVGFLLYTIALRKTTLGVAYPTMVAISILVVLSFTALHEHVLRPIQMVGAVVILIGVWMVTRYA
;
A
#
# COMPACT_ATOMS: atom_id res chain seq x y z
N MET A 1 -7.59 -2.14 -21.17
CA MET A 1 -7.78 -1.85 -19.73
C MET A 1 -6.45 -2.09 -19.04
N ASN A 2 -5.72 -1.04 -18.64
CA ASN A 2 -4.34 -1.23 -18.17
C ASN A 2 -4.34 -1.48 -16.66
N TRP A 3 -4.83 -2.65 -16.24
CA TRP A 3 -4.83 -3.10 -14.84
C TRP A 3 -3.45 -2.97 -14.19
N LEU A 4 -2.39 -3.07 -14.98
CA LEU A 4 -1.00 -2.79 -14.60
C LEU A 4 -0.82 -1.43 -13.90
N ILE A 5 -1.57 -0.39 -14.30
CA ILE A 5 -1.44 0.95 -13.72
C ILE A 5 -2.10 1.01 -12.33
N VAL A 6 -3.22 0.32 -12.13
CA VAL A 6 -3.87 0.17 -10.81
C VAL A 6 -2.99 -0.66 -9.88
N VAL A 7 -2.38 -1.72 -10.42
CA VAL A 7 -1.43 -2.54 -9.66
C VAL A 7 -0.22 -1.73 -9.25
N ALA A 8 0.35 -0.94 -10.17
CA ALA A 8 1.46 -0.07 -9.87
C ALA A 8 1.07 1.00 -8.82
N SER A 9 -0.11 1.63 -8.93
CA SER A 9 -0.56 2.61 -7.93
C SER A 9 -0.74 2.00 -6.54
N GLY A 10 -1.31 0.79 -6.46
CA GLY A 10 -1.44 0.04 -5.22
C GLY A 10 -0.08 -0.37 -4.64
N PHE A 11 0.87 -0.74 -5.50
CA PHE A 11 2.23 -1.06 -5.07
C PHE A 11 2.93 0.15 -4.43
N PHE A 12 2.85 1.32 -5.07
CA PHE A 12 3.36 2.56 -4.48
C PHE A 12 2.64 2.92 -3.19
N GLY A 13 1.32 2.72 -3.09
CA GLY A 13 0.57 2.89 -1.83
C GLY A 13 1.06 1.98 -0.69
N GLY A 14 1.38 0.72 -1.01
CA GLY A 14 2.03 -0.20 -0.08
C GLY A 14 3.42 0.26 0.35
N LEU A 15 4.26 0.71 -0.60
CA LEU A 15 5.59 1.25 -0.30
C LEU A 15 5.55 2.47 0.61
N VAL A 16 4.61 3.39 0.41
CA VAL A 16 4.38 4.54 1.29
C VAL A 16 4.13 4.08 2.72
N SER A 17 3.25 3.08 2.89
CA SER A 17 2.90 2.53 4.19
C SER A 17 4.12 1.90 4.88
N ILE A 18 4.97 1.21 4.11
CA ILE A 18 6.22 0.62 4.60
C ILE A 18 7.22 1.72 5.01
N LEU A 19 7.45 2.72 4.15
CA LEU A 19 8.37 3.83 4.43
C LEU A 19 7.95 4.61 5.67
N LEU A 20 6.65 4.87 5.85
CA LEU A 20 6.12 5.51 7.04
C LEU A 20 6.28 4.64 8.29
N ARG A 21 6.07 3.31 8.19
CA ARG A 21 6.35 2.39 9.29
C ARG A 21 7.83 2.43 9.68
N VAL A 22 8.74 2.39 8.71
CA VAL A 22 10.19 2.49 8.95
C VAL A 22 10.55 3.85 9.56
N ALA A 23 9.97 4.94 9.07
CA ALA A 23 10.19 6.27 9.62
C ALA A 23 9.74 6.37 11.08
N ALA A 24 8.58 5.79 11.41
CA ALA A 24 8.07 5.74 12.77
C ALA A 24 9.00 4.94 13.70
N LEU A 25 9.39 3.74 13.29
CA LEU A 25 10.31 2.89 14.06
C LEU A 25 11.67 3.58 14.28
N LYS A 26 12.26 4.16 13.23
CA LYS A 26 13.54 4.87 13.33
C LYS A 26 13.44 6.15 14.15
N GLY A 27 12.30 6.85 14.11
CA GLY A 27 12.04 8.03 14.93
C GLY A 27 12.03 7.70 16.42
N ILE A 28 11.46 6.54 16.79
CA ILE A 28 11.45 6.05 18.18
C ILE A 28 12.86 5.67 18.64
N THR A 29 13.67 5.01 17.79
CA THR A 29 14.99 4.50 18.19
C THR A 29 16.12 5.53 18.18
N LEU A 30 16.10 6.46 17.22
CA LEU A 30 17.20 7.43 17.00
C LEU A 30 16.86 8.84 17.51
N GLY A 31 15.63 9.08 17.96
CA GLY A 31 15.10 10.40 18.28
C GLY A 31 14.82 11.26 17.04
N GLU A 32 13.91 12.24 17.17
CA GLU A 32 13.51 13.11 16.05
C GLU A 32 14.61 14.05 15.55
N ALA A 33 15.72 14.15 16.27
CA ALA A 33 16.91 14.90 15.87
C ALA A 33 17.71 14.22 14.73
N SER A 34 17.46 12.92 14.46
CA SER A 34 18.08 12.22 13.34
C SER A 34 17.42 12.63 12.01
N ILE A 35 18.21 12.79 10.95
CA ILE A 35 17.70 13.13 9.61
C ILE A 35 17.04 11.93 8.90
N LEU A 36 17.36 10.71 9.32
CA LEU A 36 16.91 9.48 8.66
C LEU A 36 15.38 9.29 8.64
N PRO A 37 14.65 9.50 9.76
CA PRO A 37 13.18 9.47 9.76
C PRO A 37 12.56 10.51 8.83
N TRP A 38 13.15 11.70 8.73
CA TRP A 38 12.68 12.77 7.84
C TRP A 38 12.88 12.44 6.37
N ILE A 39 14.01 11.84 6.00
CA ILE A 39 14.24 11.34 4.63
C ILE A 39 13.22 10.26 4.27
N ALA A 40 12.94 9.33 5.19
CA ALA A 40 11.93 8.29 4.97
C ALA A 40 10.51 8.88 4.80
N ARG A 41 10.14 9.91 5.57
CA ARG A 41 8.88 10.65 5.38
C ARG A 41 8.85 11.40 4.05
N GLY A 42 9.93 12.08 3.67
CA GLY A 42 10.02 12.82 2.40
C GLY A 42 9.91 11.89 1.19
N THR A 43 10.60 10.74 1.22
CA THR A 43 10.49 9.71 0.19
C THR A 43 9.09 9.08 0.14
N ALA A 44 8.44 8.89 1.29
CA ALA A 44 7.04 8.44 1.34
C ALA A 44 6.09 9.43 0.67
N ILE A 45 6.28 10.74 0.86
CA ILE A 45 5.47 11.77 0.17
C ILE A 45 5.67 11.68 -1.35
N GLY A 46 6.91 11.56 -1.82
CA GLY A 46 7.21 11.39 -3.24
C GLY A 46 6.56 10.14 -3.83
N ALA A 47 6.68 9.01 -3.14
CA ALA A 47 6.07 7.75 -3.55
C ALA A 47 4.54 7.82 -3.58
N TYR A 48 3.93 8.53 -2.63
CA TYR A 48 2.48 8.77 -2.61
C TYR A 48 2.04 9.60 -3.80
N GLY A 49 2.77 10.66 -4.13
CA GLY A 49 2.51 11.48 -5.33
C GLY A 49 2.54 10.65 -6.62
N VAL A 50 3.55 9.79 -6.78
CA VAL A 50 3.66 8.89 -7.94
C VAL A 50 2.50 7.89 -7.97
N GLY A 51 2.18 7.25 -6.83
CA GLY A 51 1.06 6.32 -6.73
C GLY A 51 -0.27 6.99 -7.07
N PHE A 52 -0.51 8.21 -6.57
CA PHE A 52 -1.70 8.98 -6.88
C PHE A 52 -1.77 9.37 -8.37
N LEU A 53 -0.66 9.78 -8.98
CA LEU A 53 -0.62 10.10 -10.40
C LEU A 53 -0.97 8.88 -11.26
N LEU A 54 -0.42 7.71 -10.95
CA LEU A 54 -0.78 6.46 -11.62
C LEU A 54 -2.26 6.13 -11.44
N TYR A 55 -2.78 6.29 -10.22
CA TYR A 55 -4.20 6.06 -9.92
C TYR A 55 -5.13 6.98 -10.74
N THR A 56 -4.82 8.28 -10.83
CA THR A 56 -5.60 9.23 -11.64
C THR A 56 -5.57 8.88 -13.13
N ILE A 57 -4.45 8.37 -13.65
CA ILE A 57 -4.36 7.87 -15.03
C ILE A 57 -5.23 6.63 -15.21
N ALA A 58 -5.23 5.71 -14.24
CA ALA A 58 -6.05 4.49 -14.28
C ALA A 58 -7.56 4.81 -14.28
N LEU A 59 -7.99 5.82 -13.51
CA LEU A 59 -9.37 6.28 -13.47
C LEU A 59 -9.90 6.79 -14.81
N ARG A 60 -9.04 7.16 -15.78
CA ARG A 60 -9.49 7.53 -17.13
C ARG A 60 -10.13 6.37 -17.90
N LYS A 61 -9.88 5.12 -17.49
CA LYS A 61 -10.33 3.91 -18.20
C LYS A 61 -11.07 2.91 -17.30
N THR A 62 -11.29 3.24 -16.03
CA THR A 62 -11.93 2.37 -15.02
C THR A 62 -12.77 3.20 -14.05
N THR A 63 -13.87 2.62 -13.56
CA THR A 63 -14.73 3.27 -12.57
C THR A 63 -14.07 3.32 -11.19
N LEU A 64 -14.38 4.39 -10.45
CA LEU A 64 -13.81 4.61 -9.11
C LEU A 64 -14.18 3.48 -8.12
N GLY A 65 -15.35 2.86 -8.32
CA GLY A 65 -15.82 1.71 -7.54
C GLY A 65 -14.98 0.45 -7.70
N VAL A 66 -14.17 0.33 -8.77
CA VAL A 66 -13.29 -0.83 -9.00
C VAL A 66 -11.83 -0.48 -8.74
N ALA A 67 -11.38 0.67 -9.24
CA ALA A 67 -9.98 1.07 -9.15
C ALA A 67 -9.53 1.20 -7.68
N TYR A 68 -10.36 1.83 -6.83
CA TYR A 68 -9.99 2.08 -5.45
C TYR A 68 -9.89 0.80 -4.60
N PRO A 69 -10.91 -0.09 -4.57
CA PRO A 69 -10.80 -1.34 -3.81
C PRO A 69 -9.63 -2.21 -4.28
N THR A 70 -9.39 -2.27 -5.59
CA THR A 70 -8.26 -3.02 -6.17
C THR A 70 -6.92 -2.44 -5.73
N MET A 71 -6.76 -1.11 -5.79
CA MET A 71 -5.55 -0.43 -5.34
C MET A 71 -5.27 -0.70 -3.85
N VAL A 72 -6.30 -0.64 -3.00
CA VAL A 72 -6.19 -0.88 -1.56
C VAL A 72 -5.81 -2.32 -1.26
N ALA A 73 -6.44 -3.30 -1.93
CA ALA A 73 -6.07 -4.72 -1.80
C ALA A 73 -4.57 -4.94 -2.08
N ILE A 74 -4.05 -4.33 -3.15
CA ILE A 74 -2.66 -4.48 -3.54
C ILE A 74 -1.73 -3.81 -2.53
N SER A 75 -2.10 -2.64 -2.02
CA SER A 75 -1.34 -1.95 -0.96
C SER A 75 -1.24 -2.83 0.29
N ILE A 76 -2.33 -3.49 0.68
CA ILE A 76 -2.39 -4.40 1.82
C ILE A 76 -1.50 -5.64 1.59
N LEU A 77 -1.57 -6.24 0.40
CA LEU A 77 -0.72 -7.38 0.05
C LEU A 77 0.77 -7.03 0.12
N VAL A 78 1.15 -5.85 -0.33
CA VAL A 78 2.55 -5.36 -0.24
C VAL A 78 2.98 -5.19 1.22
N VAL A 79 2.14 -4.58 2.06
CA VAL A 79 2.43 -4.40 3.49
C VAL A 79 2.54 -5.74 4.22
N LEU A 80 1.64 -6.69 3.93
CA LEU A 80 1.68 -8.02 4.52
C LEU A 80 2.90 -8.82 4.05
N SER A 81 3.25 -8.74 2.77
CA SER A 81 4.45 -9.38 2.22
C SER A 81 5.71 -8.84 2.90
N PHE A 82 5.79 -7.52 3.07
CA PHE A 82 6.89 -6.90 3.81
C PHE A 82 6.95 -7.39 5.27
N THR A 83 5.79 -7.45 5.94
CA THR A 83 5.68 -7.94 7.34
C THR A 83 6.12 -9.40 7.43
N ALA A 84 5.72 -10.25 6.50
CA ALA A 84 6.11 -11.66 6.44
C ALA A 84 7.63 -11.84 6.30
N LEU A 85 8.24 -11.05 5.42
CA LEU A 85 9.68 -11.13 5.13
C LEU A 85 10.55 -10.57 6.25
N HIS A 86 10.10 -9.52 6.96
CA HIS A 86 10.93 -8.85 7.97
C HIS A 86 10.67 -9.37 9.38
N GLU A 87 9.40 -9.60 9.75
CA GLU A 87 9.04 -9.99 11.12
C GLU A 87 8.97 -11.51 11.31
N HIS A 88 9.17 -12.31 10.25
CA HIS A 88 9.24 -13.78 10.21
C HIS A 88 8.02 -14.54 10.80
N VAL A 89 7.04 -13.83 11.36
CA VAL A 89 5.81 -14.37 11.94
C VAL A 89 4.64 -13.50 11.53
N LEU A 90 3.97 -13.87 10.44
CA LEU A 90 2.61 -13.38 10.20
C LEU A 90 1.68 -14.03 11.22
N ARG A 91 0.95 -13.22 11.99
CA ARG A 91 -0.05 -13.77 12.90
C ARG A 91 -1.17 -14.41 12.05
N PRO A 92 -1.63 -15.63 12.37
CA PRO A 92 -2.68 -16.30 11.60
C PRO A 92 -3.95 -15.44 11.42
N ILE A 93 -4.28 -14.63 12.43
CA ILE A 93 -5.43 -13.71 12.38
C ILE A 93 -5.27 -12.60 11.32
N GLN A 94 -4.04 -12.14 11.04
CA GLN A 94 -3.77 -11.15 10.00
C GLN A 94 -3.97 -11.76 8.62
N MET A 95 -3.63 -13.04 8.43
CA MET A 95 -3.91 -13.77 7.19
C MET A 95 -5.41 -13.93 6.97
N VAL A 96 -6.18 -14.28 8.01
CA VAL A 96 -7.64 -14.35 7.92
C VAL A 96 -8.22 -12.99 7.54
N GLY A 97 -7.78 -11.91 8.20
CA GLY A 97 -8.20 -10.55 7.85
C GLY A 97 -7.87 -10.18 6.40
N ALA A 98 -6.68 -10.55 5.91
CA ALA A 98 -6.29 -10.32 4.52
C ALA A 98 -7.21 -11.05 3.53
N VAL A 99 -7.54 -12.31 3.80
CA VAL A 99 -8.47 -13.10 2.98
C VAL A 99 -9.86 -12.45 2.96
N VAL A 100 -10.37 -12.01 4.10
CA VAL A 100 -11.67 -11.32 4.19
C VAL A 100 -11.68 -10.04 3.35
N ILE A 101 -10.60 -9.25 3.38
CA ILE A 101 -10.46 -8.04 2.58
C ILE A 101 -10.42 -8.38 1.08
N LEU A 102 -9.66 -9.40 0.67
CA LEU A 102 -9.59 -9.83 -0.73
C LEU A 102 -10.96 -10.31 -1.24
N ILE A 103 -11.71 -11.07 -0.42
CA ILE A 103 -13.08 -11.47 -0.75
C ILE A 103 -13.97 -10.24 -0.90
N GLY A 104 -13.90 -9.28 0.03
CA GLY A 104 -14.67 -8.04 -0.05
C GLY A 104 -14.35 -7.24 -1.32
N VAL A 105 -13.08 -7.10 -1.68
CA VAL A 105 -12.66 -6.43 -2.92
C VAL A 105 -13.15 -7.18 -4.15
N TRP A 106 -13.06 -8.51 -4.16
CA TRP A 106 -13.61 -9.32 -5.24
C TRP A 106 -15.12 -9.14 -5.39
N MET A 107 -15.87 -9.14 -4.29
CA MET A 107 -17.32 -8.92 -4.30
C MET A 107 -17.70 -7.56 -4.90
N VAL A 108 -16.95 -6.51 -4.57
CA VAL A 108 -17.18 -5.15 -5.09
C VAL A 108 -16.80 -5.03 -6.57
N THR A 109 -15.72 -5.69 -6.99
CA THR A 109 -15.16 -5.56 -8.35
C THR A 109 -15.79 -6.49 -9.37
N ARG A 110 -16.45 -7.57 -8.93
CA ARG A 110 -17.07 -8.60 -9.79
C ARG A 110 -18.09 -8.07 -10.80
N TYR A 111 -18.84 -7.02 -10.46
CA TYR A 111 -20.02 -6.57 -11.22
C TYR A 111 -19.79 -5.29 -12.02
N ALA A 112 -18.53 -4.88 -12.17
CA ALA A 112 -18.15 -3.63 -12.80
C ALA A 112 -17.22 -3.85 -13.99
#